data_AF-A0A9D2ABI5-F1
#
_entry.id   AF-A0A9D2ABI5-F1
#
_cell.length_a   1.000
_cell.length_b   1.000
_cell.length_c   1.000
_cell.angle_alpha   90.00
_cell.angle_beta   90.00
_cell.angle_gamma   90.00
#
_symmetry.space_group_name_H-M   'P 1'
#
loop_
_entity.id
_entity.type
_entity.pdbx_description
1 polymer ?
#
loop_
_entity_poly.entity_id
_entity_poly.type
_entity_poly.pdbx_seq_one_letter_code
_entity_poly.pdbx_strand_id
1 'polypeptide(L)'
;MDIYHGSYMAVPSPEIRRGQFTKDFGDGFYCTELKRQAIKWARRYDTPIVSIYDYQPHTALKILCFEEMTNEWLDFIVASRHGEQHDYDIVIGAMANDQIYNYVADFMNGVLTREQFWVLAKFKYPTHQINFCTPQALQCITFKGYEEVKK
;
A
#
# COMPACT_ATOMS: atom_id res chain seq x y z
N MET A 1 -4.35 -3.40 16.68
CA MET A 1 -2.94 -3.00 16.38
C MET A 1 -2.98 -1.64 15.72
N ASP A 2 -2.08 -0.72 16.08
CA ASP A 2 -2.12 0.62 15.49
C ASP A 2 -1.54 0.64 14.07
N ILE A 3 -2.30 1.19 13.13
CA ILE A 3 -1.88 1.43 11.75
C ILE A 3 -2.09 2.89 11.36
N TYR A 4 -1.37 3.34 10.34
CA TYR A 4 -1.20 4.75 10.03
C TYR A 4 -1.51 5.05 8.55
N HIS A 5 -2.19 6.17 8.30
CA HIS A 5 -2.45 6.71 6.97
C HIS A 5 -1.93 8.14 6.86
N GLY A 6 -1.08 8.42 5.88
CA GLY A 6 -0.56 9.77 5.62
C GLY A 6 -1.35 10.50 4.54
N SER A 7 -1.86 11.69 4.84
CA SER A 7 -2.76 12.46 3.97
C SER A 7 -2.60 13.98 4.21
N TYR A 8 -3.35 14.81 3.48
CA TYR A 8 -3.42 16.26 3.70
C TYR A 8 -4.43 16.68 4.79
N MET A 9 -5.22 15.73 5.29
CA MET A 9 -6.24 15.94 6.33
C MET A 9 -6.41 14.71 7.23
N ALA A 10 -7.08 14.88 8.38
CA ALA A 10 -7.56 13.75 9.16
C ALA A 10 -8.65 13.01 8.38
N VAL A 11 -8.67 11.68 8.47
CA VAL A 11 -9.66 10.84 7.77
C VAL A 11 -10.42 9.98 8.80
N PRO A 12 -11.46 10.52 9.46
CA PRO A 12 -12.24 9.74 10.43
C PRO A 12 -13.04 8.59 9.79
N SER A 13 -13.42 8.76 8.53
CA SER A 13 -14.19 7.79 7.74
C SER A 13 -13.39 7.41 6.49
N PRO A 14 -12.65 6.31 6.53
CA PRO A 14 -11.94 5.76 5.37
C PRO A 14 -12.90 5.45 4.21
N GLU A 15 -12.43 5.68 2.99
CA GLU A 15 -13.19 5.40 1.76
C GLU A 15 -12.30 4.72 0.74
N ILE A 16 -12.87 3.76 0.00
CA ILE A 16 -12.22 3.15 -1.16
C ILE A 16 -12.26 4.16 -2.30
N ARG A 17 -11.09 4.61 -2.72
CA ARG A 17 -10.94 5.54 -3.84
C ARG A 17 -10.47 4.80 -5.07
N ARG A 18 -11.23 4.95 -6.15
CA ARG A 18 -10.80 4.51 -7.48
C ARG A 18 -9.77 5.49 -8.03
N GLY A 19 -8.54 5.01 -8.23
CA GLY A 19 -7.47 5.83 -8.79
C GLY A 19 -7.57 5.94 -10.31
N GLN A 20 -7.18 7.09 -10.88
CA GLN A 20 -6.93 7.19 -12.32
C GLN A 20 -5.60 6.49 -12.72
N PHE A 21 -4.69 6.34 -11.75
CA PHE A 21 -3.45 5.58 -11.87
C PHE A 21 -3.58 4.32 -11.03
N THR A 22 -3.29 3.18 -11.66
CA THR A 22 -3.31 1.86 -11.04
C THR A 22 -2.18 1.74 -10.01
N LYS A 23 -2.55 1.62 -8.74
CA LYS A 23 -1.60 1.45 -7.63
C LYS A 23 -1.16 -0.01 -7.52
N ASP A 24 -0.08 -0.21 -6.78
CA ASP A 24 0.54 -1.51 -6.48
C ASP A 24 -0.45 -2.59 -6.07
N PHE A 25 -1.44 -2.26 -5.24
CA PHE A 25 -2.47 -3.21 -4.76
C PHE A 25 -3.88 -2.86 -5.24
N GLY A 26 -4.02 -2.10 -6.32
CA GLY A 26 -5.33 -1.76 -6.90
C GLY A 26 -6.06 -0.61 -6.21
N ASP A 27 -7.40 -0.64 -6.23
CA ASP A 27 -8.23 0.37 -5.59
C ASP A 27 -8.43 0.04 -4.11
N GLY A 28 -8.46 1.06 -3.26
CA GLY A 28 -8.68 0.85 -1.83
C GLY A 28 -8.19 1.97 -0.93
N PHE A 29 -8.31 1.72 0.37
CA PHE A 29 -7.80 2.58 1.42
C PHE A 29 -6.48 2.03 1.96
N TYR A 30 -5.46 2.89 2.02
CA TYR A 30 -4.09 2.46 2.26
C TYR A 30 -3.57 2.89 3.61
N CYS A 31 -3.08 1.91 4.38
CA CYS A 31 -2.43 2.12 5.65
C CYS A 31 -1.06 1.44 5.69
N THR A 32 -0.33 1.67 6.78
CA THR A 32 0.90 0.97 7.11
C THR A 32 1.07 0.87 8.62
N GLU A 33 1.65 -0.22 9.11
CA GLU A 33 2.15 -0.35 10.49
C GLU A 33 3.35 0.57 10.77
N LEU A 34 4.04 1.03 9.73
CA LEU A 34 5.25 1.83 9.88
C LEU A 34 4.90 3.32 9.97
N LYS A 35 4.73 3.86 11.18
CA LYS A 35 4.44 5.30 11.40
C LYS A 35 5.37 6.24 10.63
N ARG A 36 6.68 5.92 10.59
CA ARG A 36 7.69 6.69 9.83
C ARG A 36 7.35 6.76 8.33
N GLN A 37 6.77 5.70 7.77
CA GLN A 37 6.34 5.65 6.37
C GLN A 37 5.09 6.50 6.15
N ALA A 38 4.10 6.44 7.03
CA ALA A 38 2.93 7.32 6.96
C ALA A 38 3.32 8.81 7.07
N ILE A 39 4.30 9.14 7.91
CA ILE A 39 4.88 10.50 7.99
C ILE A 39 5.48 10.92 6.64
N LYS A 40 6.27 10.04 5.98
CA LYS A 40 6.80 10.32 4.63
C LYS A 40 5.69 10.55 3.61
N TRP A 41 4.61 9.75 3.68
CA TRP A 41 3.46 9.93 2.80
C TRP A 41 2.78 11.27 3.02
N ALA A 42 2.54 11.65 4.27
CA ALA A 42 1.91 12.90 4.66
C ALA A 42 2.73 14.13 4.21
N ARG A 43 4.06 14.08 4.35
CA ARG A 43 4.98 15.17 3.98
C ARG A 43 4.96 15.57 2.51
N ARG A 44 4.32 14.78 1.63
CA ARG A 44 4.06 15.15 0.24
C ARG A 44 3.01 16.26 0.09
N TYR A 45 2.24 16.53 1.14
CA TYR A 45 1.19 17.55 1.16
C TYR A 45 1.62 18.80 1.94
N ASP A 46 0.95 19.92 1.69
CA ASP A 46 1.20 21.18 2.40
C ASP A 46 0.74 21.17 3.84
N THR A 47 -0.34 20.45 4.13
CA THR A 47 -0.90 20.21 5.46
C THR A 47 -0.72 18.74 5.85
N PRO A 48 0.51 18.30 6.17
CA PRO A 48 0.78 16.88 6.35
C PRO A 48 0.15 16.36 7.66
N ILE A 49 -0.76 15.39 7.55
CA ILE A 49 -1.45 14.75 8.67
C ILE A 49 -1.29 13.23 8.59
N VAL A 50 -1.07 12.60 9.75
CA VAL A 50 -1.12 11.14 9.91
C VAL A 50 -2.37 10.77 10.71
N SER A 51 -3.29 10.05 10.08
CA SER A 51 -4.44 9.44 10.76
C SER A 51 -4.03 8.09 11.37
N ILE A 52 -4.55 7.79 12.57
CA ILE A 52 -4.25 6.61 13.36
C ILE A 52 -5.51 5.77 13.51
N TYR A 53 -5.40 4.47 13.29
CA TYR A 53 -6.51 3.52 13.44
C TYR A 53 -6.10 2.33 14.30
N ASP A 54 -7.03 1.79 15.08
CA ASP A 54 -6.91 0.43 15.61
C ASP A 54 -7.37 -0.55 14.52
N TYR A 55 -6.50 -1.47 14.16
CA TYR A 55 -6.78 -2.56 13.22
C TYR A 55 -7.04 -3.87 13.95
N GLN A 56 -8.19 -4.47 13.66
CA GLN A 56 -8.60 -5.79 14.14
C GLN A 56 -8.95 -6.67 12.93
N PRO A 57 -8.09 -7.64 12.55
CA PRO A 57 -8.36 -8.51 11.42
C PRO A 57 -9.58 -9.38 11.68
N HIS A 58 -10.39 -9.59 10.65
CA HIS A 58 -11.56 -10.46 10.70
C HIS A 58 -11.30 -11.73 9.88
N THR A 59 -11.42 -12.90 10.51
CA THR A 59 -11.04 -14.21 9.91
C THR A 59 -11.88 -14.61 8.70
N ALA A 60 -13.09 -14.05 8.55
CA ALA A 60 -13.95 -14.29 7.39
C ALA A 60 -13.54 -13.54 6.11
N LEU A 61 -12.60 -12.57 6.19
CA LEU A 61 -12.17 -11.81 5.02
C LEU A 61 -11.07 -12.55 4.24
N LYS A 62 -11.08 -12.37 2.92
CA LYS A 62 -10.04 -12.91 2.04
C LYS A 62 -8.80 -12.01 2.09
N ILE A 63 -7.84 -12.38 2.92
CA ILE A 63 -6.59 -11.62 3.12
C ILE A 63 -5.46 -12.25 2.29
N LEU A 64 -4.84 -11.47 1.42
CA LEU A 64 -3.58 -11.81 0.75
C LEU A 64 -2.42 -11.14 1.48
N CYS A 65 -1.42 -11.92 1.89
CA CYS A 65 -0.23 -11.40 2.56
C CYS A 65 1.03 -11.85 1.82
N PHE A 66 1.85 -10.88 1.41
CA PHE A 66 3.19 -11.09 0.87
C PHE A 66 4.22 -10.77 1.96
N GLU A 67 4.71 -11.81 2.63
CA GLU A 67 5.75 -11.66 3.66
C GLU A 67 7.06 -11.13 3.08
N GLU A 68 7.37 -11.55 1.85
CA GLU A 68 8.56 -11.14 1.11
C GLU A 68 8.20 -10.72 -0.32
N MET A 69 9.11 -9.99 -0.96
CA MET A 69 9.00 -9.71 -2.38
C MET A 69 9.38 -10.98 -3.16
N THR A 70 8.37 -11.69 -3.65
CA THR A 70 8.52 -12.90 -4.47
C THR A 70 8.10 -12.66 -5.93
N ASN A 71 8.24 -13.67 -6.79
CA ASN A 71 7.71 -13.59 -8.16
C ASN A 71 6.19 -13.38 -8.17
N GLU A 72 5.47 -14.02 -7.27
CA GLU A 72 4.02 -13.87 -7.10
C GLU A 72 3.66 -12.45 -6.70
N TRP A 73 4.45 -11.82 -5.81
CA TRP A 73 4.31 -10.41 -5.49
C TRP A 73 4.51 -9.55 -6.74
N LEU A 74 5.58 -9.77 -7.50
CA LEU A 74 5.86 -8.99 -8.72
C LEU A 74 4.74 -9.12 -9.74
N ASP A 75 4.25 -10.34 -9.96
CA ASP A 75 3.16 -10.61 -10.89
C ASP A 75 1.87 -9.93 -10.46
N PHE A 76 1.57 -9.94 -9.15
CA PHE A 76 0.41 -9.25 -8.60
C PHE A 76 0.49 -7.72 -8.76
N ILE A 77 1.66 -7.12 -8.51
CA ILE A 77 1.87 -5.69 -8.72
C ILE A 77 1.66 -5.33 -10.19
N VAL A 78 2.22 -6.12 -11.11
CA VAL A 78 2.10 -5.89 -12.55
C VAL A 78 0.65 -6.01 -12.99
N ALA A 79 -0.07 -7.06 -12.58
CA ALA A 79 -1.48 -7.25 -12.87
C ALA A 79 -2.33 -6.07 -12.34
N SER A 80 -2.11 -5.67 -11.08
CA SER A 80 -2.79 -4.53 -10.47
C SER A 80 -2.53 -3.23 -11.26
N ARG A 81 -1.29 -3.04 -11.73
CA ARG A 81 -0.89 -1.89 -12.57
C ARG A 81 -1.40 -1.95 -14.02
N HIS A 82 -1.78 -3.12 -14.50
CA HIS A 82 -2.50 -3.29 -15.77
C HIS A 82 -4.01 -3.08 -15.62
N GLY A 83 -4.49 -2.85 -14.39
CA GLY A 83 -5.90 -2.67 -14.07
C GLY A 83 -6.66 -3.99 -13.92
N GLU A 84 -5.95 -5.11 -13.77
CA GLU A 84 -6.58 -6.39 -13.46
C GLU A 84 -7.18 -6.35 -12.05
N GLN A 85 -8.42 -6.80 -11.93
CA GLN A 85 -9.11 -6.85 -10.66
C GLN A 85 -8.81 -8.16 -9.93
N HIS A 86 -8.73 -8.08 -8.61
CA HIS A 86 -8.65 -9.23 -7.73
C HIS A 86 -9.86 -9.25 -6.79
N ASP A 87 -10.08 -10.38 -6.12
CA ASP A 87 -11.21 -10.62 -5.21
C ASP A 87 -10.82 -10.62 -3.73
N TYR A 88 -9.58 -10.24 -3.39
CA TYR A 88 -9.13 -10.05 -2.01
C TYR A 88 -9.75 -8.82 -1.34
N ASP A 89 -10.16 -8.99 -0.08
CA ASP A 89 -10.67 -7.92 0.78
C ASP A 89 -9.54 -7.03 1.31
N ILE A 90 -8.42 -7.66 1.67
CA ILE A 90 -7.24 -6.99 2.21
C ILE A 90 -6.00 -7.55 1.51
N VAL A 91 -5.10 -6.66 1.07
CA VAL A 91 -3.79 -7.03 0.52
C VAL A 91 -2.71 -6.40 1.39
N ILE A 92 -1.78 -7.21 1.88
CA ILE A 92 -0.68 -6.81 2.75
C ILE A 92 0.64 -7.18 2.07
N GLY A 93 1.60 -6.26 2.05
CA GLY A 93 2.94 -6.58 1.55
C GLY A 93 3.83 -5.36 1.39
N ALA A 94 4.97 -5.57 0.76
CA ALA A 94 5.86 -4.48 0.39
C ALA A 94 5.24 -3.60 -0.70
N MET A 95 5.35 -2.28 -0.54
CA MET A 95 5.06 -1.28 -1.57
C MET A 95 6.30 -1.08 -2.45
N ALA A 96 6.09 -0.91 -3.75
CA ALA A 96 7.10 -0.43 -4.66
C ALA A 96 7.38 1.06 -4.36
N ASN A 97 8.38 1.34 -3.51
CA ASN A 97 8.88 2.71 -3.33
C ASN A 97 9.41 3.30 -4.65
N ASP A 98 9.73 4.60 -4.71
CA ASP A 98 10.10 5.29 -5.97
C ASP A 98 11.16 4.55 -6.82
N GLN A 99 12.10 3.83 -6.19
CA GLN A 99 13.11 3.05 -6.92
C GLN A 99 12.57 1.73 -7.45
N ILE A 100 11.87 0.95 -6.62
CA ILE A 100 11.22 -0.30 -7.06
C ILE A 100 10.13 0.01 -8.10
N TYR A 101 9.44 1.15 -7.97
CA TYR A 101 8.45 1.63 -8.93
C TYR A 101 9.04 1.73 -10.34
N ASN A 102 10.23 2.34 -10.46
CA ASN A 102 10.93 2.46 -11.74
C ASN A 102 11.30 1.09 -12.31
N TYR A 103 11.80 0.16 -11.48
CA TYR A 103 12.13 -1.18 -11.94
C TYR A 103 10.90 -1.97 -12.39
N VAL A 104 9.77 -1.82 -11.69
CA VAL A 104 8.50 -2.43 -12.12
C VAL A 104 8.05 -1.82 -13.46
N ALA A 105 8.15 -0.50 -13.64
CA ALA A 105 7.81 0.14 -14.90
C ALA A 105 8.72 -0.31 -16.06
N ASP A 106 10.03 -0.40 -15.82
CA ASP A 106 11.00 -0.90 -16.81
C ASP A 106 10.74 -2.38 -17.14
N PHE A 107 10.39 -3.20 -16.16
CA PHE A 107 9.97 -4.59 -16.37
C PHE A 107 8.70 -4.68 -17.23
N MET A 108 7.67 -3.89 -16.91
CA MET A 108 6.41 -3.82 -17.68
C MET A 108 6.64 -3.37 -19.13
N ASN A 109 7.60 -2.47 -19.36
CA ASN A 109 7.96 -1.98 -20.69
C ASN A 109 8.92 -2.93 -21.45
N GLY A 110 9.30 -4.08 -20.86
CA GLY A 110 10.22 -5.04 -21.45
C GLY A 110 11.69 -4.58 -21.49
N VAL A 111 12.03 -3.52 -20.76
CA VAL A 111 13.41 -3.01 -20.63
C VAL A 111 14.23 -3.90 -19.70
N LEU A 112 13.62 -4.39 -18.62
CA LEU A 112 14.24 -5.33 -17.68
C LEU A 112 13.68 -6.74 -17.85
N THR A 113 14.56 -7.73 -17.81
CA THR A 113 14.14 -9.12 -17.56
C THR A 113 13.79 -9.31 -16.09
N ARG A 114 13.04 -10.38 -15.77
CA ARG A 114 12.72 -10.75 -14.39
C ARG A 114 13.97 -10.99 -13.54
N GLU A 115 14.99 -11.60 -14.12
CA GLU A 115 16.27 -11.83 -13.45
C GLU A 115 16.98 -10.51 -13.11
N GLN A 116 17.03 -9.58 -14.07
CA GLN A 116 17.60 -8.25 -13.86
C GLN A 116 16.85 -7.45 -12.81
N PHE A 117 15.51 -7.52 -12.80
CA PHE A 117 14.67 -6.91 -11.77
C PHE A 117 15.12 -7.34 -10.37
N TRP A 118 15.28 -8.65 -10.14
CA TRP A 118 15.66 -9.17 -8.82
C TRP A 118 17.09 -8.83 -8.42
N VAL A 119 18.02 -8.78 -9.37
CA VAL A 119 19.39 -8.31 -9.11
C VAL A 119 19.39 -6.87 -8.58
N LEU A 120 18.54 -6.01 -9.14
CA LEU A 120 18.40 -4.61 -8.72
C LEU A 120 17.61 -4.46 -7.41
N ALA A 121 16.60 -5.30 -7.20
CA ALA A 121 15.73 -5.26 -6.02
C ALA A 121 16.38 -5.83 -4.75
N LYS A 122 17.36 -6.74 -4.87
CA LYS A 122 17.98 -7.50 -3.76
C LYS A 122 18.50 -6.66 -2.58
N PHE A 123 18.89 -5.40 -2.81
CA PHE A 123 19.46 -4.53 -1.78
C PHE A 123 18.46 -3.54 -1.19
N LYS A 124 17.17 -3.67 -1.49
CA LYS A 124 16.14 -2.73 -1.03
C LYS A 124 15.45 -3.26 0.21
N TYR A 125 15.25 -2.38 1.18
CA TYR A 125 14.53 -2.69 2.40
C TYR A 125 13.03 -2.73 2.12
N PRO A 126 12.31 -3.73 2.64
CA PRO A 126 10.87 -3.81 2.46
C PRO A 126 10.19 -2.62 3.15
N THR A 127 9.32 -1.97 2.40
CA THR A 127 8.27 -1.12 2.95
C THR A 127 7.12 -2.03 3.41
N HIS A 128 6.13 -1.46 4.07
CA HIS A 128 4.95 -2.24 4.47
C HIS A 128 3.69 -1.47 4.12
N GLN A 129 2.72 -2.11 3.48
CA GLN A 129 1.46 -1.50 3.12
C GLN A 129 0.31 -2.49 3.29
N ILE A 130 -0.79 -1.98 3.81
CA ILE A 130 -2.08 -2.65 3.90
C ILE A 130 -3.04 -1.90 2.99
N ASN A 131 -3.66 -2.59 2.04
CA ASN A 131 -4.75 -2.07 1.24
C ASN A 131 -6.08 -2.71 1.67
N PHE A 132 -7.05 -1.88 2.05
CA PHE A 132 -8.42 -2.29 2.33
C PHE A 132 -9.28 -2.06 1.08
N CYS A 133 -9.68 -3.15 0.43
CA CYS A 133 -10.24 -3.16 -0.92
C CYS A 133 -11.77 -3.19 -0.94
N THR A 134 -12.40 -3.64 0.14
CA THR A 134 -13.87 -3.80 0.26
C THR A 134 -14.44 -3.03 1.45
N PRO A 135 -15.73 -2.66 1.42
CA PRO A 135 -16.38 -2.00 2.57
C PRO A 135 -16.29 -2.81 3.87
N GLN A 136 -16.36 -4.14 3.76
CA GLN A 136 -16.19 -5.06 4.88
C GLN A 136 -14.78 -4.97 5.47
N ALA A 137 -13.76 -4.84 4.63
CA ALA A 137 -12.38 -4.62 5.08
C ALA A 137 -12.23 -3.30 5.85
N LEU A 138 -12.92 -2.23 5.46
CA LEU A 138 -12.89 -0.96 6.20
C LEU A 138 -13.51 -1.05 7.60
N GLN A 139 -14.39 -2.02 7.86
CA GLN A 139 -14.94 -2.25 9.19
C GLN A 139 -13.91 -2.84 10.17
N CYS A 140 -12.78 -3.36 9.67
CA CYS A 140 -11.69 -3.85 10.51
C CYS A 140 -10.84 -2.73 11.12
N ILE A 141 -11.07 -1.46 10.74
CA ILE A 141 -10.29 -0.32 11.23
C ILE A 141 -11.17 0.70 11.95
N THR A 142 -10.75 1.09 13.15
CA THR A 142 -11.45 2.10 13.97
C THR A 142 -10.56 3.33 14.13
N PHE A 143 -11.05 4.50 13.73
CA PHE A 143 -10.30 5.75 13.86
C PHE A 143 -10.05 6.09 15.34
N LYS A 144 -8.77 6.31 15.70
CA LYS A 144 -8.35 6.68 17.05
C LYS A 144 -8.04 8.16 17.19
N GLY A 145 -7.65 8.82 16.10
CA GLY A 145 -7.20 10.21 16.11
C GLY A 145 -6.23 10.51 14.97
N TYR A 146 -5.61 11.68 15.03
CA TYR A 146 -4.62 12.11 14.04
C TYR A 146 -3.49 12.90 14.71
N GLU A 147 -2.38 13.00 13.99
CA GLU A 147 -1.23 13.83 14.36
C GLU A 147 -0.87 14.75 13.19
N GLU A 148 -0.60 16.01 13.50
CA GLU A 148 0.01 16.95 12.57
C GLU A 148 1.51 16.66 12.46
N VAL A 149 2.01 16.64 11.24
CA VAL A 149 3.42 16.40 10.96
C VAL A 149 4.10 17.74 10.71
N LYS A 150 5.27 17.96 11.29
CA LYS A 150 6.11 19.10 10.88
C LYS A 150 6.78 18.78 9.55
N LYS A 151 6.61 19.69 8.57
CA LYS A 151 7.35 19.66 7.31
C LYS A 151 8.85 19.64 7.57
#